data_AF-A0A0F2R1Q3-F1
#
_entry.id   AF-A0A0F2R1Q3-F1
#
_cell.length_a   1.000
_cell.length_b   1.000
_cell.length_c   1.000
_cell.angle_alpha   90.00
_cell.angle_beta   90.00
_cell.angle_gamma   90.00
#
_symmetry.space_group_name_H-M   'P 1'
#
loop_
_entity.id
_entity.type
_entity.pdbx_description
1 polymer ?
#
loop_
_entity_poly.entity_id
_entity_poly.type
_entity_poly.pdbx_seq_one_letter_code
_entity_poly.pdbx_strand_id
1 'polypeptide(L)' 'MKIIRSAGIGIIAGLIASVAVGCYRSPNTTWYEPHDYKGADDPLLSKLEQGGLHAQLDERVRAVQTDR' A
#
# COMPACT_ATOMS: atom_id res chain seq x y z
N MET A 1 15.32 1.47 40.70
CA MET A 1 14.50 0.56 39.86
C MET A 1 13.16 1.15 39.36
N LYS A 2 12.77 2.40 39.67
CA LYS A 2 11.51 3.01 39.16
C LYS A 2 11.62 3.54 37.71
N ILE A 3 12.79 4.00 37.30
CA ILE A 3 13.04 4.65 35.98
C ILE A 3 12.95 3.67 34.80
N ILE A 4 13.24 2.38 35.04
CA ILE A 4 13.21 1.33 34.00
C ILE A 4 11.77 0.90 33.66
N ARG A 5 10.83 1.02 34.62
CA ARG A 5 9.41 0.68 34.40
C ARG A 5 8.69 1.69 33.51
N SER A 6 9.08 2.96 33.58
CA SER A 6 8.51 4.04 32.75
C SER A 6 9.04 4.02 31.31
N ALA A 7 10.30 3.62 31.10
CA ALA A 7 10.87 3.46 29.75
C ALA A 7 10.17 2.37 28.93
N GLY A 8 9.82 1.24 29.55
CA GLY A 8 9.11 0.14 28.88
C GLY A 8 7.70 0.53 28.40
N ILE A 9 6.98 1.32 29.21
CA ILE A 9 5.65 1.83 28.84
C ILE A 9 5.76 2.84 27.68
N GLY A 10 6.78 3.71 27.69
CA GLY A 10 7.03 4.65 26.61
C GLY A 10 7.31 3.96 25.26
N ILE A 11 8.09 2.88 25.28
CA ILE A 11 8.40 2.09 24.09
C ILE A 11 7.14 1.40 23.55
N ILE A 12 6.35 0.75 24.42
CA ILE A 12 5.11 0.07 24.03
C ILE A 12 4.10 1.07 23.47
N ALA A 13 3.94 2.23 24.11
CA ALA A 13 3.06 3.29 23.63
C ALA A 13 3.50 3.82 22.25
N GLY A 14 4.81 4.00 22.04
CA GLY A 14 5.36 4.38 20.73
C GLY A 14 5.11 3.34 19.64
N LEU A 15 5.23 2.05 19.98
CA LEU A 15 4.97 0.95 19.04
C LEU A 15 3.48 0.84 18.68
N ILE A 16 2.58 1.03 19.65
CA ILE A 16 1.13 1.02 19.41
C ILE A 16 0.73 2.20 18.51
N ALA A 17 1.31 3.38 18.75
CA ALA A 17 1.04 4.56 17.93
C ALA A 17 1.51 4.38 16.48
N SER A 18 2.67 3.74 16.24
CA SER A 18 3.17 3.52 14.88
C SER A 18 2.34 2.50 14.10
N VAL A 19 1.87 1.43 14.75
CA VAL A 19 0.97 0.44 14.12
C VAL A 19 -0.38 1.07 13.77
N ALA A 20 -0.92 1.93 14.63
CA ALA A 20 -2.18 2.62 14.35
C ALA A 20 -2.08 3.54 13.12
N VAL A 21 -1.01 4.33 12.98
CA VAL A 21 -0.88 5.24 11.83
C VAL A 21 -0.73 4.49 10.50
N GLY A 22 -0.07 3.33 10.49
CA GLY A 22 0.10 2.52 9.29
C GLY A 22 -1.18 1.80 8.84
N CYS A 23 -1.99 1.31 9.78
CA CYS A 23 -3.16 0.48 9.48
C CYS A 23 -4.46 1.26 9.23
N TYR A 24 -4.56 2.52 9.68
CA TYR A 24 -5.78 3.34 9.54
C TYR A 24 -5.71 4.38 8.41
N ARG A 25 -4.68 4.32 7.54
CA ARG A 25 -4.66 5.18 6.36
C ARG A 25 -5.72 4.68 5.39
N SER A 26 -6.80 5.43 5.24
CA SER A 26 -7.80 5.16 4.20
C SER A 26 -7.06 5.11 2.85
N PRO A 27 -7.23 4.03 2.06
CA PRO A 27 -6.61 3.99 0.75
C PRO A 27 -7.20 5.15 -0.07
N ASN A 28 -6.34 5.89 -0.76
CA ASN A 28 -6.77 6.94 -1.68
C ASN A 28 -7.34 6.30 -2.95
N THR A 29 -8.48 5.60 -2.78
CA THR A 29 -9.14 4.82 -3.82
C THR A 29 -10.21 5.69 -4.46
N THR A 30 -10.10 5.90 -5.76
CA THR A 30 -11.16 6.48 -6.58
C THR A 30 -12.21 5.42 -6.86
N TRP A 31 -13.47 5.71 -6.55
CA TRP A 31 -14.61 4.88 -6.91
C TRP A 31 -15.14 5.32 -8.28
N TYR A 32 -15.47 4.34 -9.13
CA TYR A 32 -16.06 4.55 -10.44
C TYR A 32 -17.43 3.86 -10.48
N GLU A 33 -18.37 4.39 -11.26
CA GLU A 33 -19.70 3.80 -11.37
C GLU A 33 -19.63 2.48 -12.17
N PRO A 34 -20.53 1.50 -11.90
CA PRO A 34 -20.56 0.21 -12.60
C PRO A 34 -20.94 0.31 -14.07
N HIS A 35 -20.03 0.75 -14.93
CA HIS A 35 -20.08 0.79 -16.40
C HIS A 35 -18.98 1.69 -16.97
N ASP A 36 -18.38 2.54 -16.12
CA ASP A 36 -17.26 3.41 -16.49
C ASP A 36 -16.02 2.61 -16.92
N TYR A 37 -15.86 1.42 -16.32
CA TYR A 37 -14.84 0.46 -16.71
C TYR A 37 -15.44 -0.48 -17.76
N LYS A 38 -14.67 -0.80 -18.80
CA LYS A 38 -15.09 -1.48 -20.06
C LYS A 38 -15.68 -0.55 -21.13
N GLY A 39 -14.80 0.24 -21.72
CA GLY A 39 -15.09 1.06 -22.91
C GLY A 39 -13.80 1.60 -23.53
N ALA A 40 -13.93 2.36 -24.62
CA ALA A 40 -12.80 3.08 -25.20
C ALA A 40 -12.22 4.13 -24.24
N ASP A 41 -13.07 4.66 -23.34
CA ASP A 41 -12.73 5.70 -22.37
C ASP A 41 -12.50 5.14 -20.95
N ASP A 42 -12.12 3.86 -20.83
CA ASP A 42 -11.90 3.23 -19.54
C ASP A 42 -10.78 3.96 -18.76
N PRO A 43 -11.08 4.62 -17.63
CA PRO A 43 -10.12 5.43 -16.91
C PRO A 43 -8.98 4.60 -16.32
N LEU A 44 -9.14 3.28 -16.18
CA LEU A 44 -8.11 2.38 -15.67
C LEU A 44 -7.04 2.08 -16.71
N LEU A 45 -7.35 2.16 -18.01
CA LEU A 45 -6.35 1.98 -19.07
C LEU A 45 -5.31 3.09 -19.03
N SER A 46 -5.76 4.33 -18.86
CA SER A 46 -4.84 5.48 -18.72
C SER A 46 -3.91 5.35 -17.51
N LYS A 47 -4.36 4.70 -16.42
CA LYS A 47 -3.54 4.46 -15.23
C LYS A 47 -2.45 3.43 -15.50
N LEU A 48 -2.70 2.41 -16.31
CA LEU A 48 -1.69 1.40 -16.67
C LEU A 48 -0.53 2.01 -17.47
N GLU A 49 -0.85 2.98 -18.33
CA GLU A 49 0.14 3.69 -19.14
C GLU A 49 0.94 4.72 -18.33
N GLN A 50 0.34 5.28 -17.28
CA GLN A 50 0.97 6.28 -16.43
C GLN A 50 1.85 5.63 -15.35
N GLY A 51 3.14 6.00 -15.30
CA GLY A 51 4.03 5.65 -14.19
C GLY A 51 4.75 4.31 -14.30
N GLY A 52 4.80 3.70 -15.50
CA GLY A 52 5.61 2.49 -15.73
C GLY A 52 5.12 1.25 -14.98
N LEU A 53 3.83 1.19 -14.65
CA LEU A 53 3.24 0.07 -13.92
C LEU A 53 3.45 -1.26 -14.65
N HIS A 54 3.38 -1.27 -15.98
CA HIS A 54 3.71 -2.45 -16.79
C HIS A 54 5.11 -2.97 -16.52
N ALA A 55 6.13 -2.10 -16.50
CA ALA A 55 7.50 -2.51 -16.25
C ALA A 55 7.69 -3.06 -14.82
N GLN A 56 7.04 -2.44 -13.82
CA GLN A 56 7.08 -2.92 -12.44
C GLN A 56 6.37 -4.27 -12.26
N LEU A 57 5.25 -4.48 -12.97
CA LEU A 57 4.54 -5.75 -12.98
C LEU A 57 5.40 -6.84 -13.62
N ASP A 58 6.01 -6.56 -14.76
CA ASP A 58 6.92 -7.47 -15.44
C ASP A 58 8.13 -7.84 -14.56
N GLU A 59 8.73 -6.85 -13.88
CA GLU A 59 9.83 -7.08 -12.94
C GLU A 59 9.41 -8.01 -11.80
N ARG A 60 8.26 -7.76 -11.17
CA ARG A 60 7.75 -8.59 -10.06
C ARG A 60 7.46 -10.02 -10.50
N VAL A 61 6.82 -10.19 -11.66
CA VAL A 61 6.54 -11.52 -12.20
C VAL A 61 7.83 -12.28 -12.47
N ARG A 62 8.82 -11.64 -13.10
CA ARG A 62 10.14 -12.24 -13.35
C ARG A 62 10.84 -12.62 -12.04
N ALA A 63 10.89 -11.70 -11.07
CA ALA A 63 11.54 -11.94 -9.78
C ALA A 63 10.98 -13.16 -9.04
N VAL A 64 9.65 -13.32 -9.05
CA VAL A 64 8.99 -14.49 -8.43
C VAL A 64 9.22 -15.77 -9.24
N GLN A 65 9.32 -15.69 -10.58
CA GLN A 65 9.56 -16.86 -11.42
C GLN A 65 11.02 -17.34 -11.40
N THR A 66 11.97 -16.46 -11.11
CA THR A 66 13.40 -16.81 -10.97
C THR A 66 13.77 -17.41 -9.61
N ASP A 67 12.83 -17.45 -8.66
CA ASP A 67 13.00 -18.10 -7.34
C ASP A 67 12.73 -19.63 -7.39
N ARG A 68 13.08 -20.27 -8.51
CA ARG A 68 12.85 -21.71 -8.75
C ARG A 68 14.12 -22.38 -9.26
#